data_AF-A0A257MPJ6-F1
#
_entry.id   AF-A0A257MPJ6-F1
#
_cell.length_a   1.000
_cell.length_b   1.000
_cell.length_c   1.000
_cell.angle_alpha   90.00
_cell.angle_beta   90.00
_cell.angle_gamma   90.00
#
_symmetry.space_group_name_H-M   'P 1'
#
loop_
_entity.id
_entity.type
_entity.pdbx_description
1 polymer ?
#
loop_
_entity_poly.entity_id
_entity_poly.type
_entity_poly.pdbx_seq_one_letter_code
_entity_poly.pdbx_strand_id
1 'polypeptide(L)'
;MVDDGIYYITKGPIRGACEHKHRTVDYAYHCLRHDIQAAEKDATSSDRRILAVDNGRERELVEHEVCELDYARRTALKKTVLKQEQRELNNGK
;
A
#
# COMPACT_ATOMS: atom_id res chain seq x y z
N MET A 1 18.77 -15.63 -0.75
CA MET A 1 17.32 -15.80 -0.63
C MET A 1 16.79 -14.44 -0.23
N VAL A 2 16.19 -13.72 -1.17
CA VAL A 2 15.67 -12.37 -0.88
C VAL A 2 14.48 -12.59 0.03
N ASP A 3 14.52 -11.94 1.19
CA ASP A 3 13.37 -11.78 2.07
C ASP A 3 12.33 -10.98 1.27
N ASP A 4 11.55 -11.65 0.43
CA ASP A 4 10.47 -11.04 -0.35
C ASP A 4 9.32 -10.81 0.63
N GLY A 5 9.54 -9.85 1.54
CA GLY A 5 8.51 -9.35 2.44
C GLY A 5 7.28 -8.91 1.65
N ILE A 6 6.14 -8.92 2.33
CA ILE A 6 4.83 -8.61 1.73
C ILE A 6 4.90 -7.32 0.91
N TYR A 7 4.52 -7.41 -0.36
CA TYR A 7 4.34 -6.27 -1.25
C TYR A 7 2.90 -6.20 -1.76
N TYR A 8 2.53 -5.05 -2.30
CA TYR A 8 1.17 -4.76 -2.73
C TYR A 8 1.17 -4.38 -4.20
N ILE A 9 0.17 -4.85 -4.93
CA ILE A 9 -0.05 -4.52 -6.34
C ILE A 9 -1.50 -4.15 -6.54
N THR A 10 -1.83 -3.53 -7.67
CA THR A 10 -3.20 -3.43 -8.16
C THR A 10 -3.36 -4.35 -9.37
N LYS A 11 -4.46 -5.11 -9.42
CA LYS A 11 -4.72 -6.04 -10.54
C LYS A 11 -6.21 -6.20 -10.76
N GLY A 12 -6.60 -6.31 -12.02
CA GLY A 12 -7.96 -6.60 -12.43
C GLY A 12 -7.99 -7.49 -13.69
N PRO A 13 -9.05 -8.28 -13.90
CA PRO A 13 -9.20 -9.15 -15.08
C PRO A 13 -9.22 -8.42 -16.43
N ILE A 14 -9.65 -7.16 -16.49
CA ILE A 14 -9.83 -6.37 -17.73
C ILE A 14 -8.60 -5.47 -17.94
N ARG A 15 -8.27 -4.63 -16.94
CA ARG A 15 -7.17 -3.66 -17.07
C ARG A 15 -5.80 -4.23 -16.71
N GLY A 16 -5.71 -5.49 -16.28
CA GLY A 16 -4.45 -6.14 -15.91
C GLY A 16 -3.85 -5.61 -14.60
N ALA A 17 -2.56 -5.90 -14.37
CA ALA A 17 -1.82 -5.50 -13.18
C ALA A 17 -1.06 -4.18 -13.36
N CYS A 18 -0.82 -3.44 -12.27
CA CYS A 18 0.20 -2.41 -12.27
C CYS A 18 1.60 -3.03 -12.37
N GLU A 19 2.53 -2.32 -13.01
CA GLU A 19 3.92 -2.77 -13.15
C GLU A 19 4.76 -2.56 -11.89
N HIS A 20 4.17 -2.00 -10.83
CA HIS A 20 4.87 -1.64 -9.59
C HIS A 20 4.67 -2.70 -8.49
N LYS A 21 5.76 -3.02 -7.77
CA LYS A 21 5.70 -3.69 -6.47
C LYS A 21 5.72 -2.65 -5.36
N HIS A 22 4.57 -2.38 -4.75
CA HIS A 22 4.48 -1.38 -3.69
C HIS A 22 4.86 -1.97 -2.34
N ARG A 23 5.77 -1.31 -1.62
CA ARG A 23 6.11 -1.75 -0.26
C ARG A 23 4.96 -1.59 0.74
N THR A 24 3.96 -0.76 0.40
CA THR A 24 2.87 -0.39 1.32
C THR A 24 1.56 -0.20 0.58
N VAL A 25 0.46 -0.48 1.28
CA VAL A 25 -0.91 -0.35 0.76
C VAL A 25 -1.22 1.06 0.25
N ASP A 26 -0.73 2.11 0.91
CA ASP A 26 -0.97 3.51 0.50
C ASP A 26 -0.50 3.81 -0.94
N TYR A 27 0.68 3.34 -1.33
CA TYR A 27 1.18 3.48 -2.69
C TYR A 27 0.37 2.66 -3.70
N ALA A 28 -0.09 1.46 -3.32
CA ALA A 28 -0.98 0.66 -4.16
C ALA A 28 -2.34 1.36 -4.34
N TYR A 29 -2.87 1.97 -3.28
CA TYR A 29 -4.08 2.77 -3.33
C TYR A 29 -3.93 4.02 -4.21
N HIS A 30 -2.78 4.69 -4.13
CA HIS A 30 -2.47 5.80 -5.03
C HIS A 30 -2.49 5.34 -6.50
N CYS A 31 -1.86 4.20 -6.83
CA CYS A 31 -1.94 3.64 -8.17
C CYS A 31 -3.37 3.27 -8.59
N LEU A 32 -4.17 2.68 -7.69
CA LEU A 32 -5.57 2.36 -7.97
C LEU A 32 -6.38 3.62 -8.27
N ARG A 33 -6.20 4.68 -7.49
CA ARG A 33 -6.91 5.96 -7.67
C ARG A 33 -6.60 6.59 -9.03
N HIS A 34 -5.33 6.58 -9.46
CA HIS A 34 -4.95 7.07 -10.79
C HIS A 34 -5.59 6.24 -11.91
N ASP A 35 -5.69 4.92 -11.75
CA ASP A 35 -6.35 4.06 -12.72
C ASP A 35 -7.86 4.31 -12.80
N ILE A 36 -8.53 4.51 -11.66
CA ILE A 36 -9.95 4.90 -11.60
C ILE A 36 -10.16 6.22 -12.35
N GLN A 37 -9.35 7.24 -12.05
CA GLN A 37 -9.45 8.55 -12.71
C GLN A 37 -9.19 8.47 -14.22
N ALA A 38 -8.27 7.60 -14.66
CA ALA A 38 -8.02 7.37 -16.07
C ALA A 38 -9.22 6.66 -16.73
N ALA A 39 -9.77 5.62 -16.10
CA ALA A 39 -10.93 4.90 -16.60
C ALA A 39 -12.16 5.82 -16.73
N GLU A 40 -12.41 6.68 -15.73
CA GLU A 40 -13.50 7.66 -15.75
C GLU A 40 -13.39 8.64 -16.93
N LYS A 41 -12.17 9.10 -17.25
CA LYS A 41 -11.92 9.97 -18.43
C LYS A 41 -12.27 9.28 -19.74
N ASP A 42 -12.06 7.97 -19.81
CA ASP A 42 -12.36 7.14 -20.98
C ASP A 42 -13.82 6.63 -20.97
N ALA A 43 -14.68 7.13 -20.05
CA ALA A 43 -16.05 6.66 -19.83
C ALA A 43 -16.15 5.15 -19.54
N THR A 44 -15.11 4.59 -18.92
CA THR A 44 -15.03 3.20 -18.46
C THR A 44 -14.92 3.14 -16.94
N SER A 45 -14.93 1.93 -16.37
CA SER A 45 -14.69 1.70 -14.94
C SER A 45 -13.40 0.92 -14.73
N SER A 46 -12.71 1.21 -13.63
CA SER A 46 -11.58 0.38 -13.21
C SER A 46 -12.10 -0.87 -12.51
N ASP A 47 -11.60 -2.03 -12.93
CA ASP A 47 -11.84 -3.33 -12.30
C ASP A 47 -10.69 -3.76 -11.37
N ARG A 48 -9.67 -2.91 -11.22
CA ARG A 48 -8.48 -3.23 -10.43
C ARG A 48 -8.79 -3.22 -8.94
N ARG A 49 -8.11 -4.11 -8.22
CA ARG A 49 -8.18 -4.24 -6.75
C ARG A 49 -6.78 -4.33 -6.17
N ILE A 50 -6.64 -3.97 -4.91
CA ILE A 50 -5.36 -4.11 -4.21
C ILE A 50 -5.19 -5.57 -3.80
N LEU A 51 -4.05 -6.16 -4.16
CA LEU A 51 -3.62 -7.47 -3.71
C LEU A 51 -2.40 -7.33 -2.82
N ALA A 52 -2.38 -8.07 -1.72
CA ALA A 52 -1.16 -8.38 -1.00
C ALA A 52 -0.51 -9.62 -1.64
N VAL A 53 0.79 -9.56 -1.89
CA VAL A 53 1.57 -10.67 -2.40
C VAL A 53 2.58 -11.08 -1.35
N ASP A 54 2.43 -12.30 -0.85
CA ASP A 54 3.33 -12.94 0.11
C ASP A 54 3.86 -14.24 -0.50
N ASN A 55 5.17 -14.36 -0.67
CA ASN A 55 5.80 -15.56 -1.24
C ASN A 55 5.17 -16.02 -2.58
N GLY A 56 4.80 -15.07 -3.45
CA GLY A 56 4.16 -15.33 -4.74
C GLY A 56 2.67 -15.68 -4.66
N ARG A 57 2.07 -15.69 -3.47
CA ARG A 57 0.62 -15.88 -3.30
C ARG A 57 -0.07 -14.54 -3.24
N GLU A 58 -1.03 -14.35 -4.15
CA GLU A 58 -1.85 -13.15 -4.22
C GLU A 58 -3.10 -13.32 -3.33
N ARG A 59 -3.38 -12.32 -2.49
CA ARG A 59 -4.61 -12.21 -1.70
C ARG A 59 -5.24 -10.85 -1.90
N GLU A 60 -6.52 -10.81 -2.25
CA GLU A 60 -7.27 -9.55 -2.31
C GLU A 60 -7.36 -8.92 -0.92
N LEU A 61 -7.13 -7.61 -0.86
CA LEU A 61 -7.43 -6.80 0.30
C LEU A 61 -8.81 -6.18 0.12
N VAL A 62 -9.69 -6.42 1.08
CA VAL A 62 -10.97 -5.71 1.14
C VAL A 62 -10.79 -4.31 1.74
N GLU A 63 -11.74 -3.40 1.49
CA GLU A 63 -11.63 -1.98 1.83
C GLU A 63 -11.25 -1.73 3.30
N HIS A 64 -11.83 -2.48 4.23
CA HIS A 64 -11.52 -2.31 5.65
C HIS A 64 -10.06 -2.68 5.96
N GLU A 65 -9.50 -3.71 5.33
CA GLU A 65 -8.10 -4.11 5.54
C GLU A 65 -7.13 -3.08 4.97
N VAL A 66 -7.49 -2.45 3.86
CA VAL A 66 -6.72 -1.34 3.27
C VAL A 66 -6.61 -0.18 4.27
N CYS A 67 -7.74 0.19 4.89
CA CYS A 67 -7.80 1.24 5.91
C CYS A 67 -7.03 0.88 7.19
N GLU A 68 -7.17 -0.35 7.68
CA GLU A 68 -6.48 -0.81 8.89
C GLU A 68 -4.96 -0.87 8.72
N LEU A 69 -4.48 -1.34 7.57
CA LEU A 69 -3.05 -1.41 7.26
C LEU A 69 -2.43 -0.01 7.10
N ASP A 70 -3.14 0.93 6.49
CA ASP A 70 -2.71 2.33 6.45
C ASP A 70 -2.63 2.94 7.86
N TYR A 71 -3.69 2.76 8.66
CA TYR A 71 -3.74 3.27 10.03
C TYR A 71 -2.63 2.68 10.92
N ALA A 72 -2.40 1.38 10.83
CA ALA A 72 -1.35 0.68 11.57
C ALA A 72 0.04 1.22 11.20
N ARG A 73 0.30 1.43 9.90
CA ARG A 73 1.57 2.02 9.44
C ARG A 73 1.75 3.46 9.94
N ARG A 74 0.73 4.31 9.81
CA ARG A 74 0.80 5.72 10.28
C ARG A 74 1.06 5.79 11.77
N THR A 75 0.38 4.95 12.55
CA THR A 75 0.57 4.85 14.00
C THR A 75 1.97 4.34 14.35
N ALA A 76 2.48 3.33 13.65
CA ALA A 76 3.83 2.81 13.86
C ALA A 76 4.90 3.85 13.52
N LEU A 77 4.76 4.56 12.39
CA LEU A 77 5.68 5.62 12.00
C LEU A 77 5.68 6.77 13.01
N LYS A 78 4.50 7.22 13.45
CA LYS A 78 4.36 8.26 14.48
C LYS A 78 5.03 7.84 15.79
N LYS A 79 4.85 6.59 16.23
CA LYS A 79 5.53 6.06 17.43
C LYS A 79 7.06 6.02 17.27
N THR A 80 7.56 5.68 16.08
CA THR A 80 9.01 5.65 15.81
C THR A 80 9.59 7.05 15.83
N VAL A 81 8.93 8.04 15.21
CA VAL A 81 9.34 9.45 15.24
C VAL A 81 9.36 9.96 16.68
N LEU A 82 8.28 9.78 17.44
CA LEU A 82 8.22 10.19 18.84
C LEU A 82 9.31 9.55 19.70
N LYS A 83 9.62 8.27 19.47
CA LYS A 83 10.73 7.58 20.16
C LYS A 83 12.10 8.14 19.76
N GLN A 84 12.27 8.55 18.52
CA GLN A 84 13.50 9.16 18.03
C GLN A 84 13.68 10.55 18.64
N GLU A 85 12.65 11.41 18.58
CA GLU A 85 12.65 12.74 19.22
C GLU A 85 12.92 12.65 20.73
N GLN A 86 12.29 11.69 21.43
CA GLN A 86 12.55 11.46 22.85
C GLN A 86 13.99 11.01 23.12
N ARG A 87 14.59 10.19 22.24
CA ARG A 87 15.99 9.78 22.37
C ARG A 87 16.94 10.94 22.10
N GLU A 88 16.64 11.79 21.12
CA GLU A 88 17.43 13.00 20.83
C GLU A 88 17.35 14.00 21.99
N LEU A 89 16.18 14.19 22.59
CA LEU A 89 15.98 14.97 23.81
C LEU A 89 16.71 14.37 25.03
N ASN A 90 16.76 13.04 25.15
CA ASN A 90 17.38 12.36 26.31
C ASN A 90 18.90 12.16 26.16
N ASN A 91 19.43 12.11 24.93
CA ASN A 91 20.85 11.91 24.64
C ASN A 91 21.59 13.22 24.27
N GLY A 92 20.87 14.31 24.09
CA GLY A 92 21.43 15.66 24.03
C GLY A 92 21.58 16.24 25.44
N LYS A 93 22.76 16.82 25.71
CA LYS A 93 22.99 17.82 26.76
C LYS A 93 21.97 18.96 26.70
#